data_AF-A0A8C6YIF2-F1
#
_entry.id   AF-A0A8C6YIF2-F1
#
_cell.length_a   1.000
_cell.length_b   1.000
_cell.length_c   1.000
_cell.angle_alpha   90.00
_cell.angle_beta   90.00
_cell.angle_gamma   90.00
#
_symmetry.space_group_name_H-M   'P 1'
#
loop_
_entity.id
_entity.type
_entity.pdbx_description
1 polymer ?
#
loop_
_entity_poly.entity_id
_entity_poly.type
_entity_poly.pdbx_seq_one_letter_code
_entity_poly.pdbx_strand_id
1 'polypeptide(L)'
;MVDARRPLPVGSLLAAAREVYKRVYGGEDPKIAVSAPGRVNLIGEHTDYNQGFVLPMAIQMRTVVVGSPREDGIISITTTAEEAEEPKTVQLSVPREGVSLKPGEPCWANYVKGVIQHYKGIETFLVPSP
;
A
#
# COMPACT_ATOMS: atom_id res chain seq x y z
N MET A 1 -28.15 -6.56 7.23
CA MET A 1 -27.03 -7.18 7.96
C MET A 1 -26.08 -7.71 6.90
N VAL A 2 -24.96 -7.04 6.62
CA VAL A 2 -23.98 -7.47 5.59
C VAL A 2 -23.16 -8.60 6.19
N ASP A 3 -23.12 -9.75 5.53
CA ASP A 3 -22.28 -10.88 5.98
C ASP A 3 -20.80 -10.48 5.87
N ALA A 4 -20.13 -10.31 7.02
CA ALA A 4 -18.72 -9.94 7.12
C ALA A 4 -17.78 -10.94 6.45
N ARG A 5 -18.27 -12.12 6.03
CA ARG A 5 -17.49 -13.15 5.32
C ARG A 5 -17.46 -12.99 3.81
N ARG A 6 -18.29 -12.11 3.22
CA ARG A 6 -18.27 -11.90 1.77
C ARG A 6 -17.26 -10.80 1.40
N PRO A 7 -16.24 -11.09 0.58
CA PRO A 7 -15.31 -10.07 0.13
C PRO A 7 -16.05 -8.99 -0.66
N LEU A 8 -15.74 -7.74 -0.34
CA LEU A 8 -16.28 -6.60 -1.07
C LEU A 8 -15.77 -6.63 -2.52
N PRO A 9 -16.63 -6.33 -3.52
CA PRO A 9 -16.18 -6.15 -4.90
C PRO A 9 -15.08 -5.08 -4.99
N VAL A 10 -14.09 -5.30 -5.84
CA VAL A 10 -12.97 -4.33 -6.02
C VAL A 10 -13.46 -2.94 -6.42
N GLY A 11 -14.56 -2.84 -7.17
CA GLY A 11 -15.18 -1.56 -7.51
C GLY A 11 -15.70 -0.81 -6.30
N SER A 12 -16.25 -1.51 -5.30
CA SER A 12 -16.70 -0.92 -4.05
C SER A 12 -15.52 -0.45 -3.18
N LEU A 13 -14.45 -1.25 -3.11
CA LEU A 13 -13.21 -0.85 -2.44
C LEU A 13 -12.58 0.40 -3.08
N LEU A 14 -12.55 0.43 -4.42
CA LEU A 14 -12.04 1.58 -5.17
C LEU A 14 -12.88 2.84 -4.94
N ALA A 15 -14.20 2.72 -4.97
CA ALA A 15 -15.09 3.85 -4.69
C ALA A 15 -14.86 4.40 -3.27
N ALA A 16 -14.83 3.53 -2.26
CA ALA A 16 -14.56 3.94 -0.88
C ALA A 16 -13.19 4.63 -0.72
N ALA A 17 -12.14 4.08 -1.33
CA ALA A 17 -10.80 4.66 -1.29
C ALA A 17 -10.74 6.04 -1.96
N ARG A 18 -11.44 6.22 -3.10
CA ARG A 18 -11.54 7.51 -3.80
C ARG A 18 -12.24 8.58 -2.95
N GLU A 19 -13.34 8.21 -2.29
CA GLU A 19 -14.08 9.14 -1.43
C GLU A 19 -13.24 9.62 -0.24
N VAL A 20 -12.50 8.72 0.40
CA VAL A 20 -11.57 9.11 1.48
C VAL A 20 -10.43 9.96 0.94
N TYR A 21 -9.84 9.59 -0.21
CA TYR A 21 -8.78 10.37 -0.84
C TYR A 21 -9.21 11.83 -1.08
N LYS A 22 -10.38 12.03 -1.69
CA LYS A 22 -10.95 13.37 -1.93
C LYS A 22 -11.11 14.15 -0.63
N ARG A 23 -11.64 13.51 0.41
CA ARG A 23 -11.87 14.14 1.71
C ARG A 23 -10.57 14.58 2.39
N VAL A 24 -9.54 13.74 2.35
CA VAL A 24 -8.27 13.97 3.06
C VAL A 24 -7.35 14.92 2.28
N TYR A 25 -7.35 14.86 0.95
CA TYR A 25 -6.36 15.54 0.11
C TYR A 25 -6.89 16.68 -0.77
N GLY A 26 -8.15 17.11 -0.58
CA GLY A 26 -8.64 18.36 -1.17
C GLY A 26 -9.47 18.23 -2.46
N GLY A 27 -10.17 17.10 -2.64
CA GLY A 27 -11.36 17.03 -3.50
C GLY A 27 -11.17 16.54 -4.94
N GLU A 28 -9.95 16.59 -5.49
CA GLU A 28 -9.69 16.04 -6.83
C GLU A 28 -9.68 14.49 -6.82
N ASP A 29 -10.04 13.89 -7.96
CA ASP A 29 -9.92 12.45 -8.15
C ASP A 29 -8.44 12.01 -8.15
N PRO A 30 -8.10 10.87 -7.52
CA PRO A 30 -6.75 10.34 -7.58
C PRO A 30 -6.38 9.96 -9.01
N LYS A 31 -5.16 10.31 -9.44
CA LYS A 31 -4.68 10.04 -10.81
C LYS A 31 -4.41 8.55 -11.05
N ILE A 32 -4.12 7.79 -10.00
CA ILE A 32 -3.73 6.37 -10.09
C ILE A 32 -4.55 5.55 -9.10
N ALA A 33 -4.94 4.35 -9.52
CA ALA A 33 -5.51 3.32 -8.67
C ALA A 33 -4.86 1.96 -8.97
N VAL A 34 -4.43 1.25 -7.93
CA VAL A 34 -3.85 -0.08 -8.02
C VAL A 34 -4.47 -1.00 -6.98
N SER A 35 -4.40 -2.32 -7.19
CA SER A 35 -4.85 -3.27 -6.20
C SER A 35 -4.04 -4.56 -6.23
N ALA A 36 -3.86 -5.17 -5.07
CA ALA A 36 -3.24 -6.48 -4.90
C ALA A 36 -4.18 -7.41 -4.12
N PRO A 37 -4.30 -8.70 -4.52
CA PRO A 37 -5.08 -9.67 -3.76
C PRO A 37 -4.29 -10.18 -2.56
N GLY A 38 -5.02 -10.61 -1.53
CA GLY A 38 -4.47 -11.58 -0.59
C GLY A 38 -4.22 -12.93 -1.28
N ARG A 39 -3.65 -13.88 -0.55
CA ARG A 39 -3.45 -15.26 -1.03
C ARG A 39 -3.81 -16.29 0.02
N VAL A 40 -4.11 -17.48 -0.43
CA VAL A 40 -4.13 -18.71 0.37
C VAL A 40 -3.15 -19.69 -0.25
N ASN A 41 -2.44 -20.46 0.57
CA ASN A 41 -1.65 -21.58 0.05
C ASN A 41 -2.55 -22.82 0.06
N LEU A 42 -2.66 -23.49 -1.09
CA LEU A 42 -3.42 -24.74 -1.18
C LEU A 42 -2.61 -25.91 -0.62
N ILE A 43 -1.29 -25.90 -0.85
CA ILE A 43 -0.30 -26.84 -0.32
C ILE A 43 1.10 -26.21 -0.38
N GLY A 44 2.05 -26.77 0.38
CA GLY A 44 3.42 -26.27 0.48
C GLY A 44 3.59 -25.22 1.56
N GLU A 45 2.88 -25.36 2.68
CA GLU A 45 3.17 -24.54 3.86
C GLU A 45 4.54 -24.93 4.43
N HIS A 46 5.32 -23.95 4.86
CA HIS A 46 6.65 -24.13 5.47
C HIS A 46 7.73 -24.73 4.54
N THR A 47 7.49 -24.82 3.23
CA THR A 47 8.46 -25.34 2.25
C THR A 47 9.17 -24.24 1.49
N ASP A 48 8.61 -23.03 1.42
CA ASP A 48 9.13 -21.89 0.66
C ASP A 48 10.53 -21.47 1.13
N TYR A 49 10.74 -21.34 2.45
CA TYR A 49 12.06 -21.01 3.00
C TYR A 49 13.06 -22.19 2.96
N ASN A 50 12.60 -23.39 2.62
CA ASN A 50 13.41 -24.60 2.45
C ASN A 50 13.69 -24.93 0.98
N GLN A 51 13.45 -23.99 0.06
CA GLN A 51 13.59 -24.19 -1.39
C GLN A 51 12.66 -25.28 -1.97
N GLY A 52 11.55 -25.58 -1.29
CA GLY A 52 10.52 -26.49 -1.77
C GLY A 52 9.47 -25.79 -2.64
N PHE A 53 8.55 -26.59 -3.20
CA PHE A 53 7.45 -26.08 -4.01
C PHE A 53 6.30 -25.55 -3.16
N VAL A 54 5.58 -24.57 -3.71
CA VAL A 54 4.37 -23.99 -3.13
C VAL A 54 3.29 -23.85 -4.20
N LEU A 55 2.02 -23.97 -3.80
CA LEU A 55 0.88 -23.77 -4.69
C LEU A 55 -0.08 -22.72 -4.11
N PRO A 56 0.26 -21.41 -4.22
CA PRO A 56 -0.61 -20.34 -3.78
C PRO A 56 -1.72 -20.04 -4.79
N MET A 57 -2.84 -19.53 -4.28
CA MET A 57 -3.93 -18.99 -5.08
C MET A 57 -4.32 -17.61 -4.55
N ALA A 58 -4.48 -16.65 -5.47
CA ALA A 58 -5.02 -15.34 -5.13
C ALA A 58 -6.49 -15.44 -4.70
N ILE A 59 -6.87 -14.71 -3.66
CA ILE A 59 -8.25 -14.65 -3.16
C ILE A 59 -8.94 -13.34 -3.57
N GLN A 60 -10.26 -13.30 -3.42
CA GLN A 60 -11.08 -12.14 -3.78
C GLN A 60 -10.94 -10.95 -2.81
N MET A 61 -10.39 -11.16 -1.61
CA MET A 61 -10.04 -10.08 -0.69
C MET A 61 -8.83 -9.32 -1.23
N ARG A 62 -8.93 -7.99 -1.32
CA ARG A 62 -7.90 -7.14 -1.93
C ARG A 62 -7.59 -5.93 -1.07
N THR A 63 -6.35 -5.46 -1.19
CA THR A 63 -5.95 -4.10 -0.79
C THR A 63 -6.00 -3.22 -2.03
N VAL A 64 -6.64 -2.06 -1.93
CA VAL A 64 -6.67 -1.03 -2.98
C VAL A 64 -5.90 0.19 -2.50
N VAL A 65 -5.07 0.75 -3.36
CA VAL A 65 -4.39 2.02 -3.13
C VAL A 65 -4.77 2.98 -4.24
N VAL A 66 -5.16 4.20 -3.86
CA VAL A 66 -5.38 5.31 -4.79
C VAL A 66 -4.50 6.48 -4.40
N GLY A 67 -4.05 7.26 -5.37
CA GLY A 67 -3.21 8.41 -5.09
C GLY A 67 -2.83 9.22 -6.33
N SER A 68 -2.11 10.30 -6.07
CA SER A 68 -1.54 11.18 -7.09
C SER A 68 -0.09 11.51 -6.74
N PRO A 69 0.79 11.71 -7.74
CA PRO A 69 2.14 12.21 -7.50
C PRO A 69 2.09 13.62 -6.89
N ARG A 70 3.09 13.92 -6.07
CA ARG A 70 3.37 15.24 -5.48
C ARG A 70 4.81 15.63 -5.76
N GLU A 71 5.08 16.93 -5.80
CA GLU A 71 6.40 17.49 -6.13
C GLU A 71 7.14 18.08 -4.92
N ASP A 72 6.50 18.11 -3.74
CA ASP A 72 7.04 18.69 -2.51
C ASP A 72 7.96 17.76 -1.72
N GLY A 73 8.25 16.57 -2.26
CA GLY A 73 9.10 15.57 -1.62
C GLY A 73 8.48 14.93 -0.36
N ILE A 74 7.16 15.07 -0.17
CA ILE A 74 6.41 14.46 0.94
C ILE A 74 5.55 13.32 0.44
N ILE A 75 5.63 12.19 1.13
CA ILE A 75 4.73 11.06 0.99
C ILE A 75 3.74 11.13 2.15
N SER A 76 2.45 11.24 1.83
CA SER A 76 1.36 11.20 2.81
C SER A 76 0.48 9.99 2.51
N ILE A 77 0.24 9.16 3.52
CA ILE A 77 -0.47 7.88 3.37
C ILE A 77 -1.57 7.84 4.43
N THR A 78 -2.79 7.53 4.00
CA THR A 78 -3.93 7.30 4.89
C THR A 78 -4.49 5.90 4.68
N THR A 79 -4.69 5.15 5.77
CA THR A 79 -5.42 3.88 5.76
C THR A 79 -6.87 4.06 6.19
N THR A 80 -7.79 3.34 5.54
CA THR A 80 -9.21 3.29 5.92
C THR A 80 -9.56 2.01 6.67
N ALA A 81 -8.61 1.11 6.89
CA ALA A 81 -8.85 -0.13 7.61
C ALA A 81 -9.21 0.19 9.07
N GLU A 82 -10.39 -0.22 9.51
CA GLU A 82 -10.92 0.10 10.84
C GLU A 82 -10.00 -0.45 11.94
N GLU A 83 -9.47 -1.67 11.77
CA GLU A 83 -8.62 -2.32 12.77
C GLU A 83 -7.16 -1.83 12.78
N ALA A 84 -6.75 -0.99 11.83
CA ALA A 84 -5.38 -0.47 11.80
C ALA A 84 -5.09 0.42 13.03
N GLU A 85 -3.86 0.43 13.51
CA GLU A 85 -3.45 1.30 14.61
C GLU A 85 -3.52 2.79 14.22
N GLU A 86 -3.78 3.64 15.23
CA GLU A 86 -3.63 5.10 15.08
C GLU A 86 -2.13 5.48 15.10
N PRO A 87 -1.73 6.55 14.38
CA PRO A 87 -2.58 7.38 13.52
C PRO A 87 -2.95 6.70 12.19
N LYS A 88 -4.18 6.90 11.71
CA LYS A 88 -4.58 6.44 10.36
C LYS A 88 -3.85 7.16 9.22
N THR A 89 -3.26 8.33 9.48
CA THR A 89 -2.51 9.09 8.49
C THR A 89 -1.07 9.30 8.95
N VAL A 90 -0.11 9.02 8.07
CA VAL A 90 1.31 9.24 8.30
C VAL A 90 1.90 10.07 7.18
N GLN A 91 2.89 10.89 7.52
CA GLN A 91 3.68 11.65 6.54
C GLN A 91 5.16 11.34 6.74
N LEU A 92 5.88 11.22 5.64
CA LEU A 92 7.33 11.03 5.62
C LEU A 92 7.94 11.70 4.39
N SER A 93 9.19 12.12 4.51
CA SER A 93 9.94 12.64 3.37
C SER A 93 10.39 11.50 2.48
N VAL A 94 10.44 11.75 1.16
CA VAL A 94 11.03 10.80 0.19
C VAL A 94 12.47 10.48 0.63
N PRO A 95 12.86 9.20 0.74
CA PRO A 95 14.22 8.82 1.13
C PRO A 95 15.25 9.37 0.16
N ARG A 96 16.39 9.80 0.69
CA ARG A 96 17.54 10.28 -0.08
C ARG A 96 18.71 9.36 0.18
N GLU A 97 19.71 9.39 -0.70
CA GLU A 97 20.94 8.61 -0.51
C GLU A 97 21.54 8.87 0.88
N GLY A 98 21.90 7.80 1.59
CA GLY A 98 22.40 7.88 2.96
C GLY A 98 21.34 8.08 4.06
N VAL A 99 20.07 8.30 3.73
CA VAL A 99 18.97 8.45 4.71
C VAL A 99 17.99 7.29 4.59
N SER A 100 18.01 6.39 5.58
CA SER A 100 17.15 5.21 5.62
C SER A 100 15.87 5.44 6.43
N LEU A 101 14.73 5.04 5.89
CA LEU A 101 13.48 4.92 6.63
C LEU A 101 13.62 3.82 7.68
N LYS A 102 13.29 4.17 8.93
CA LYS A 102 13.30 3.22 10.04
C LYS A 102 11.88 2.71 10.32
N PRO A 103 11.72 1.43 10.71
CA PRO A 103 10.48 0.95 11.30
C PRO A 103 10.12 1.78 12.54
N GLY A 104 8.83 1.91 12.79
CA GLY A 104 8.29 2.58 13.98
C GLY A 104 6.77 2.52 13.99
N GLU A 105 6.14 3.34 14.82
CA GLU A 105 4.68 3.42 14.87
C GLU A 105 4.11 4.32 13.76
N PRO A 106 2.88 4.06 13.29
CA PRO A 106 2.09 2.84 13.54
C PRO A 106 2.63 1.65 12.72
N CYS A 107 2.48 0.43 13.24
CA CYS A 107 3.09 -0.76 12.65
C CYS A 107 2.65 -1.03 11.21
N TRP A 108 1.39 -0.71 10.86
CA TRP A 108 0.87 -0.86 9.50
C TRP A 108 1.66 -0.04 8.46
N ALA A 109 2.19 1.12 8.85
CA ALA A 109 2.91 2.00 7.92
C ALA A 109 4.29 1.43 7.55
N ASN A 110 4.83 0.51 8.36
CA ASN A 110 6.15 -0.08 8.11
C ASN A 110 6.18 -0.93 6.83
N TYR A 111 5.05 -1.55 6.44
CA TYR A 111 4.96 -2.25 5.16
C TYR A 111 5.19 -1.31 3.98
N VAL A 112 4.55 -0.13 4.01
CA VAL A 112 4.70 0.87 2.94
C VAL A 112 6.08 1.51 2.97
N LYS A 113 6.59 1.89 4.15
CA LYS A 113 7.95 2.41 4.33
C LYS A 113 9.01 1.44 3.80
N GLY A 114 8.87 0.15 4.10
CA GLY A 114 9.81 -0.89 3.67
C GLY A 114 9.88 -1.02 2.15
N VAL A 115 8.75 -0.99 1.46
CA VAL A 115 8.69 -1.00 -0.02
C VAL A 115 9.36 0.25 -0.58
N ILE A 116 9.01 1.44 -0.08
CA ILE A 116 9.58 2.71 -0.55
C ILE A 116 11.11 2.74 -0.36
N GLN A 117 11.61 2.27 0.79
CA GLN A 117 13.04 2.22 1.10
C GLN A 117 13.84 1.37 0.12
N HIS A 118 13.27 0.27 -0.40
CA HIS A 118 13.97 -0.68 -1.27
C HIS A 118 13.55 -0.57 -2.74
N TYR A 119 12.71 0.40 -3.08
CA TYR A 119 12.25 0.60 -4.44
C TYR A 119 13.34 1.26 -5.29
N LYS A 120 13.96 0.48 -6.18
CA LYS A 120 15.04 0.92 -7.07
C LYS A 120 14.62 1.91 -8.17
N GLY A 121 13.32 2.19 -8.32
CA GLY A 121 12.83 3.12 -9.33
C GLY A 121 12.92 4.60 -8.95
N ILE A 122 13.28 4.94 -7.71
CA ILE A 122 13.43 6.35 -7.28
C ILE A 122 14.64 7.04 -7.92
N GLU A 123 15.69 6.28 -8.25
CA GLU A 123 16.88 6.82 -8.94
C GLU A 123 16.55 7.39 -10.33
N THR A 124 15.53 6.87 -11.01
CA THR A 124 15.15 7.29 -12.37
C THR A 124 14.42 8.64 -12.41
N PHE A 125 13.89 9.13 -11.29
CA PHE A 125 13.13 10.39 -11.24
C PHE A 125 13.94 11.58 -10.68
N LEU A 126 15.18 11.36 -10.25
CA LEU A 126 16.01 12.39 -9.61
C LEU A 126 17.25 12.79 -10.43
N VAL A 127 17.48 12.17 -11.59
CA VAL A 127 18.53 12.61 -12.52
C VAL A 127 17.85 13.38 -13.66
N PRO A 128 18.00 14.72 -13.75
CA PRO A 128 17.65 15.42 -14.97
C PRO A 128 18.58 14.91 -16.08
N SER A 129 18.01 14.53 -17.23
CA SER A 129 18.78 14.22 -18.44
C SER A 129 19.71 15.40 -18.79
N PRO A 130 20.92 15.12 -19.32
CA PRO A 130 21.91 16.14 -19.67
C PRO A 130 21.45 17.08 -20.79
#